data_AF-A0A7V5U0T9-F1
#
_entry.id   AF-A0A7V5U0T9-F1
#
_cell.length_a   1.000
_cell.length_b   1.000
_cell.length_c   1.000
_cell.angle_alpha   90.00
_cell.angle_beta   90.00
_cell.angle_gamma   90.00
#
_symmetry.space_group_name_H-M   'P 1'
#
loop_
_entity.id
_entity.type
_entity.pdbx_description
1 polymer ?
#
loop_
_entity_poly.entity_id
_entity_poly.type
_entity_poly.pdbx_seq_one_letter_code
_entity_poly.pdbx_strand_id
1 'polypeptide(L)' 'VLKYRPDVILLDNMSLDDLRECVALNKGKVTLEASGGVNLRTVAAIAATGVDVISVGALTHSAPNFDIGLDAA' A
#
# COMPACT_ATOMS: atom_id res chain seq x y z
N VAL A 1 18.26 13.35 -7.18
CA VAL A 1 18.89 12.04 -6.87
C VAL A 1 18.90 11.89 -5.36
N LEU A 2 18.43 10.76 -4.80
CA LEU A 2 18.41 10.53 -3.36
C LEU A 2 19.85 10.50 -2.82
N LYS A 3 20.10 11.24 -1.73
CA LYS A 3 21.44 11.33 -1.11
C LYS A 3 21.87 10.00 -0.48
N TYR A 4 20.90 9.26 0.05
CA TYR A 4 21.10 7.97 0.71
C TYR A 4 20.43 6.84 -0.08
N ARG A 5 20.71 5.60 0.31
CA ARG A 5 20.15 4.39 -0.31
C ARG A 5 19.29 3.63 0.71
N PRO A 6 18.08 4.11 1.00
CA PRO A 6 17.14 3.30 1.78
C PRO A 6 16.70 2.08 0.96
N ASP A 7 16.35 1.01 1.66
CA ASP A 7 15.81 -0.21 1.01
C ASP A 7 14.36 0.00 0.54
N VAL A 8 13.59 0.78 1.30
CA VAL A 8 12.17 1.11 1.05
C VAL A 8 11.89 2.57 1.37
N ILE A 9 11.00 3.20 0.59
CA ILE A 9 10.45 4.54 0.86
C ILE A 9 8.94 4.44 0.99
N LEU A 10 8.42 4.94 2.12
CA LEU A 10 7.00 5.06 2.39
C LEU A 10 6.44 6.38 1.83
N LEU A 11 5.50 6.26 0.90
CA LEU A 11 4.72 7.34 0.30
C LEU A 11 3.40 7.46 1.07
N ASP A 12 3.36 8.36 2.06
CA ASP A 12 2.21 8.47 2.98
C ASP A 12 1.15 9.46 2.50
N ASN A 13 -0.10 9.00 2.44
CA ASN A 13 -1.29 9.80 2.08
C ASN A 13 -1.18 10.60 0.77
N MET A 14 -0.39 10.10 -0.18
CA MET A 14 -0.20 10.74 -1.49
C MET A 14 -1.38 10.50 -2.44
N SER A 15 -1.62 11.44 -3.35
CA SER A 15 -2.63 11.25 -4.41
C SER A 15 -2.16 10.25 -5.47
N LEU A 16 -3.07 9.73 -6.29
CA LEU A 16 -2.69 8.81 -7.38
C LEU A 16 -1.72 9.45 -8.39
N ASP A 17 -1.80 10.76 -8.59
CA ASP A 17 -0.92 11.47 -9.53
C ASP A 17 0.49 11.64 -8.92
N ASP A 18 0.57 11.98 -7.63
CA ASP A 18 1.85 12.04 -6.92
C ASP A 18 2.54 10.68 -6.87
N LEU A 19 1.78 9.60 -6.64
CA LEU A 19 2.32 8.23 -6.66
C LEU A 19 2.91 7.89 -8.03
N ARG A 20 2.22 8.21 -9.13
CA ARG A 20 2.72 7.99 -10.49
C ARG A 20 3.99 8.80 -10.76
N GLU A 21 4.03 10.05 -10.31
CA GLU A 21 5.23 10.88 -10.42
C GLU A 21 6.39 10.28 -9.64
N CYS A 22 6.16 9.83 -8.40
CA CYS A 22 7.18 9.18 -7.57
C CYS A 22 7.73 7.91 -8.23
N VAL A 23 6.85 7.07 -8.80
CA VAL A 23 7.23 5.87 -9.54
C VAL A 23 8.09 6.24 -10.76
N ALA A 24 7.69 7.24 -11.55
CA ALA A 24 8.43 7.72 -12.70
C ALA A 24 9.81 8.31 -12.34
N LEU A 25 9.90 9.03 -11.22
CA LEU A 25 11.15 9.59 -10.69
C LEU A 25 12.09 8.50 -10.13
N ASN A 26 11.53 7.49 -9.46
CA ASN A 26 12.28 6.41 -8.83
C ASN A 26 13.00 5.55 -9.86
N LYS A 27 12.38 5.26 -11.01
CA LYS A 27 12.95 4.39 -12.07
C LYS A 27 13.46 3.05 -11.53
N GLY A 28 12.73 2.46 -10.58
CA GLY A 28 13.04 1.17 -9.97
C GLY A 28 14.31 1.12 -9.12
N LYS A 29 14.77 2.27 -8.58
CA LYS A 29 16.01 2.33 -7.78
C LYS A 29 15.83 1.90 -6.33
N VAL A 30 14.65 2.13 -5.77
CA VAL A 30 14.27 1.82 -4.39
C VAL A 30 12.84 1.26 -4.38
N THR A 31 12.54 0.38 -3.45
CA THR A 31 11.17 -0.13 -3.26
C THR A 31 10.25 1.01 -2.81
N LEU A 32 9.15 1.23 -3.51
CA LEU A 32 8.13 2.21 -3.14
C LEU A 32 6.95 1.53 -2.46
N GLU A 33 6.62 2.00 -1.26
CA GLU A 33 5.47 1.55 -0.48
C GLU A 33 4.44 2.68 -0.40
N ALA A 34 3.18 2.40 -0.75
CA ALA A 34 2.08 3.34 -0.56
C ALA A 34 1.31 3.07 0.74
N SER A 35 0.95 4.13 1.47
CA SER A 35 0.14 4.08 2.69
C SER A 35 -0.92 5.19 2.71
N GLY A 36 -1.94 5.01 3.56
CA GLY A 36 -2.98 6.02 3.79
C GLY A 36 -4.23 5.80 2.93
N GLY A 37 -5.40 5.81 3.57
CA GLY A 37 -6.69 5.72 2.86
C GLY A 37 -6.94 4.44 2.05
N VAL A 38 -6.15 3.38 2.27
CA VAL A 38 -6.26 2.13 1.50
C VAL A 38 -7.47 1.32 1.95
N ASN A 39 -8.34 0.97 0.99
CA ASN A 39 -9.50 0.11 1.17
C ASN A 39 -9.84 -0.60 -0.15
N LEU A 40 -10.84 -1.48 -0.14
CA LEU A 40 -11.22 -2.29 -1.31
C LEU A 40 -11.58 -1.47 -2.56
N ARG A 41 -12.00 -0.20 -2.40
CA ARG A 41 -12.34 0.68 -3.53
C ARG A 41 -11.10 1.40 -4.09
N THR A 42 -10.09 1.64 -3.26
CA THR A 42 -8.90 2.45 -3.63
C THR A 42 -7.70 1.60 -4.01
N VAL A 43 -7.56 0.39 -3.43
CA VAL A 43 -6.36 -0.45 -3.55
C VAL A 43 -5.97 -0.77 -5.00
N ALA A 44 -6.95 -1.04 -5.88
CA ALA A 44 -6.67 -1.36 -7.28
C ALA A 44 -6.07 -0.16 -8.04
N ALA A 45 -6.58 1.04 -7.80
CA ALA A 45 -6.08 2.26 -8.44
C ALA A 45 -4.67 2.62 -7.92
N ILE A 46 -4.42 2.41 -6.63
CA ILE A 46 -3.09 2.58 -6.01
C ILE A 46 -2.10 1.59 -6.63
N ALA A 47 -2.46 0.31 -6.73
CA ALA A 47 -1.60 -0.71 -7.36
C ALA A 47 -1.28 -0.36 -8.82
N ALA A 48 -2.25 0.15 -9.57
CA ALA A 48 -2.07 0.57 -10.95
C ALA A 48 -1.11 1.78 -11.13
N THR A 49 -0.72 2.47 -10.05
CA THR A 49 0.31 3.52 -10.13
C THR A 49 1.72 2.97 -10.32
N GLY A 50 1.94 1.68 -10.02
CA GLY A 50 3.24 1.01 -10.16
C GLY A 50 4.11 1.03 -8.91
N VAL A 51 3.53 1.29 -7.73
CA VAL A 51 4.20 1.06 -6.44
C VAL A 51 4.41 -0.43 -6.19
N ASP A 52 5.47 -0.78 -5.45
CA ASP A 52 5.87 -2.17 -5.21
C ASP A 52 5.09 -2.81 -4.06
N VAL A 53 4.77 -2.01 -3.03
CA VAL A 53 4.09 -2.46 -1.81
C VAL A 53 2.94 -1.52 -1.47
N ILE A 54 1.86 -2.06 -0.92
CA ILE A 54 0.75 -1.27 -0.38
C ILE A 54 0.47 -1.73 1.05
N SER A 55 0.57 -0.81 1.99
CA SER A 55 0.26 -1.06 3.40
C SER A 55 -1.18 -0.72 3.73
N VAL A 56 -1.89 -1.66 4.35
CA VAL A 56 -3.33 -1.56 4.67
C VAL A 56 -3.56 -1.76 6.16
N GLY A 57 -3.63 -0.67 6.92
CA GLY A 57 -3.84 -0.72 8.37
C GLY A 57 -5.16 -1.39 8.78
N ALA A 58 -6.21 -1.26 7.96
CA ALA A 58 -7.52 -1.84 8.24
C ALA A 58 -7.51 -3.37 8.39
N LEU A 59 -6.48 -4.05 7.85
CA LEU A 59 -6.31 -5.50 7.99
C LEU A 59 -6.06 -5.95 9.44
N THR A 60 -5.57 -5.06 10.31
CA THR A 60 -5.27 -5.40 11.71
C THR A 60 -6.21 -4.72 12.69
N HIS A 61 -6.52 -3.44 12.51
CA HIS A 61 -7.34 -2.69 13.47
C HIS A 61 -8.86 -2.73 13.17
N SER A 62 -9.27 -3.24 12.01
CA SER A 62 -10.67 -3.22 11.56
C SER A 62 -11.08 -4.44 10.72
N ALA A 63 -10.36 -5.54 10.84
CA ALA A 63 -10.76 -6.78 10.16
C ALA A 63 -12.10 -7.29 10.73
N PRO A 64 -13.09 -7.63 9.88
CA PRO A 64 -14.32 -8.24 10.35
C PRO A 64 -14.04 -9.63 10.92
N ASN A 65 -14.77 -9.99 11.98
CA ASN A 65 -14.69 -11.34 12.53
C ASN A 65 -15.22 -12.36 11.52
N PHE A 66 -14.54 -13.50 11.42
CA PHE A 66 -15.05 -14.66 10.71
C PHE A 66 -15.91 -15.48 11.67
N ASP A 67 -17.21 -15.51 11.42
CA ASP A 67 -18.17 -16.23 12.25
C ASP A 67 -18.10 -17.74 11.96
N ILE A 68 -17.86 -18.54 12.99
CA ILE A 68 -17.72 -20.00 12.89
C ILE A 68 -18.35 -20.71 14.09
N GLY A 69 -19.16 -21.74 13.81
CA GLY A 69 -19.77 -22.63 14.80
C GLY A 69 -19.37 -24.08 14.57
N LEU A 70 -19.16 -24.84 15.66
CA LEU A 70 -18.86 -26.27 15.63
C LEU A 70 -19.97 -27.03 16.37
N ASP A 71 -20.72 -27.84 15.63
CA ASP A 71 -21.68 -28.78 16.20
C ASP A 71 -21.03 -30.17 16.28
N ALA A 72 -20.87 -30.69 17.50
CA ALA A 72 -20.38 -32.04 17.76
C ALA A 72 -21.50 -32.89 18.37
N ALA A 73 -21.67 -34.10 17.85
CA ALA A 73 -22.69 -35.07 18.27
C ALA A 73 -22.37 -35.72 19.63
#